data_AF-A0AAW7XZF2-F1
#
_entry.id   AF-A0AAW7XZF2-F1
#
_cell.length_a   1.000
_cell.length_b   1.000
_cell.length_c   1.000
_cell.angle_alpha   90.00
_cell.angle_beta   90.00
_cell.angle_gamma   90.00
#
_symmetry.space_group_name_H-M   'P 1'
#
loop_
_entity.id
_entity.type
_entity.pdbx_description
1 polymer ?
#
loop_
_entity_poly.entity_id
_entity_poly.type
_entity_poly.pdbx_seq_one_letter_code
_entity_poly.pdbx_strand_id
1 'polypeptide(L)'
;MILTVLFITGCVLRLGYNTLNFWIPYYVSDYVSLNSAQERAFETNLDLALEQHRAKELPKIHRLISELQADLEKPLTFQQIKSYHFKFTAVGQESATIFIPTFSAMLRSLNASQRNQFNKKIEDDIEKVRQERVKLTTEQKIKKRSLDLQAKAKDWLGSLTTKQRGLLTELAGYQVEMEPTFFSVRQHFLSDWKALMPQQRSTQFQQQLKITVHQLLAFENPKVEKELTFYLNRRFDVMRRLNHSLSDNQLEHLQGLLTDLRKDMAKLIHE
;
A
#
# COMPACT_ATOMS: atom_id res chain seq x y z
N MET A 1 3.56 -4.17 -1.55
CA MET A 1 4.18 -2.87 -1.89
C MET A 1 3.11 -1.80 -1.64
N ILE A 2 2.84 -1.54 -0.35
CA ILE A 2 1.92 -0.50 0.14
C ILE A 2 2.69 0.21 1.24
N LEU A 3 3.59 1.10 0.85
CA LEU A 3 4.39 1.90 1.79
C LEU A 3 4.94 3.14 1.09
N THR A 4 4.16 3.71 0.17
CA THR A 4 4.52 4.96 -0.51
C THR A 4 3.60 6.13 -0.12
N VAL A 5 2.64 5.93 0.79
CA VAL A 5 1.83 7.03 1.36
C VAL A 5 2.04 7.12 2.87
N LEU A 6 3.30 7.31 3.29
CA LEU A 6 3.60 7.77 4.65
C LEU A 6 4.62 8.93 4.65
N PHE A 7 4.81 9.60 3.51
CA PHE A 7 5.64 10.81 3.44
C PHE A 7 4.81 12.01 3.68
N ILE A 8 4.34 12.12 4.91
CA ILE A 8 3.52 13.25 5.22
C ILE A 8 3.82 13.79 6.60
N THR A 9 4.65 14.83 6.61
CA THR A 9 4.67 15.81 7.68
C THR A 9 3.23 16.17 8.01
N GLY A 10 2.93 16.36 9.28
CA GLY A 10 1.56 16.39 9.77
C GLY A 10 0.55 17.26 9.00
N CYS A 11 1.01 18.43 8.56
CA CYS A 11 0.20 19.35 7.76
C CYS A 11 -0.09 18.82 6.34
N VAL A 12 0.89 18.18 5.71
CA VAL A 12 0.71 17.62 4.37
C VAL A 12 -0.25 16.42 4.45
N LEU A 13 -0.36 15.73 5.60
CA LEU A 13 -1.21 14.53 5.74
C LEU A 13 -2.65 14.95 5.70
N ARG A 14 -2.96 15.95 6.51
CA ARG A 14 -4.27 16.56 6.59
C ARG A 14 -4.65 17.19 5.26
N LEU A 15 -3.76 17.97 4.65
CA LEU A 15 -4.00 18.58 3.34
C LEU A 15 -4.20 17.52 2.25
N GLY A 16 -3.36 16.49 2.23
CA GLY A 16 -3.49 15.36 1.31
C GLY A 16 -4.80 14.60 1.51
N TYR A 17 -5.17 14.31 2.76
CA TYR A 17 -6.42 13.61 3.08
C TYR A 17 -7.65 14.42 2.67
N ASN A 18 -7.67 15.71 3.02
CA ASN A 18 -8.80 16.59 2.72
C ASN A 18 -8.91 16.98 1.24
N THR A 19 -7.96 16.55 0.41
CA THR A 19 -8.01 16.71 -1.06
C THR A 19 -8.13 15.38 -1.80
N LEU A 20 -8.40 14.27 -1.09
CA LEU A 20 -8.52 12.94 -1.72
C LEU A 20 -9.67 12.85 -2.71
N ASN A 21 -10.76 13.57 -2.48
CA ASN A 21 -11.88 13.64 -3.42
C ASN A 21 -11.51 14.28 -4.76
N PHE A 22 -10.43 15.09 -4.81
CA PHE A 22 -9.88 15.61 -6.06
C PHE A 22 -8.84 14.66 -6.67
N TRP A 23 -7.90 14.15 -5.86
CA TRP A 23 -6.80 13.34 -6.38
C TRP A 23 -7.23 11.94 -6.83
N ILE A 24 -8.21 11.33 -6.18
CA ILE A 24 -8.67 9.99 -6.56
C ILE A 24 -9.30 9.99 -7.97
N PRO A 25 -10.26 10.89 -8.31
CA PRO A 25 -10.75 11.01 -9.69
C PRO A 25 -9.63 11.30 -10.69
N TYR A 26 -8.68 12.18 -10.34
CA TYR A 26 -7.52 12.46 -11.18
C TYR A 26 -6.73 11.17 -11.50
N TYR A 27 -6.43 10.34 -10.51
CA TYR A 27 -5.76 9.06 -10.75
C TYR A 27 -6.64 8.06 -11.52
N VAL A 28 -7.95 8.04 -11.29
CA VAL A 28 -8.88 7.19 -12.07
C VAL A 28 -8.88 7.59 -13.54
N SER A 29 -8.74 8.88 -13.86
CA SER A 29 -8.71 9.39 -15.23
C SER A 29 -7.56 8.84 -16.07
N ASP A 30 -6.43 8.46 -15.43
CA ASP A 30 -5.32 7.79 -16.10
C ASP A 30 -5.69 6.38 -16.59
N TYR A 31 -6.69 5.75 -15.98
CA TYR A 31 -7.16 4.39 -16.30
C TYR A 31 -8.37 4.38 -17.22
N VAL A 32 -9.32 5.31 -17.03
CA VAL A 32 -10.56 5.32 -17.79
C VAL A 32 -11.13 6.73 -17.94
N SER A 33 -11.58 7.05 -19.15
CA SER A 33 -12.26 8.33 -19.41
C SER A 33 -13.73 8.22 -19.03
N LEU A 34 -14.10 8.72 -17.85
CA LEU A 34 -15.50 8.81 -17.41
C LEU A 34 -16.22 9.94 -18.15
N ASN A 35 -17.52 9.76 -18.41
CA ASN A 35 -18.36 10.89 -18.83
C ASN A 35 -18.83 11.70 -17.61
N SER A 36 -19.33 12.91 -17.84
CA SER A 36 -19.71 13.84 -16.75
C SER A 36 -20.80 13.30 -15.82
N ALA A 37 -21.62 12.33 -16.24
CA ALA A 37 -22.60 11.70 -15.34
C ALA A 37 -21.94 10.64 -14.44
N GLN A 38 -21.03 9.83 -15.01
CA GLN A 38 -20.26 8.83 -14.25
C GLN A 38 -19.33 9.48 -13.24
N GLU A 39 -18.65 10.57 -13.63
CA GLU A 39 -17.70 11.31 -12.79
C GLU A 39 -18.41 11.92 -11.57
N ARG A 40 -19.49 12.71 -11.77
CA ARG A 40 -20.28 13.28 -10.67
C ARG A 40 -20.82 12.21 -9.71
N ALA A 41 -21.30 11.09 -10.24
CA ALA A 41 -21.78 9.97 -9.43
C ALA A 41 -20.64 9.30 -8.63
N PHE A 42 -19.44 9.19 -9.22
CA PHE A 42 -18.27 8.65 -8.53
C PHE A 42 -17.80 9.58 -7.42
N GLU A 43 -17.66 10.88 -7.69
CA GLU A 43 -17.25 11.90 -6.71
C GLU A 43 -18.21 11.95 -5.51
N THR A 44 -19.53 11.98 -5.75
CA THR A 44 -20.53 11.98 -4.67
C THR A 44 -20.40 10.76 -3.77
N ASN A 45 -20.25 9.56 -4.37
CA ASN A 45 -20.08 8.33 -3.61
C ASN A 45 -18.71 8.24 -2.93
N LEU A 46 -17.70 8.92 -3.46
CA LEU A 46 -16.37 8.97 -2.90
C LEU A 46 -16.34 9.86 -1.65
N ASP A 47 -17.01 11.00 -1.66
CA ASP A 47 -17.12 11.88 -0.48
C ASP A 47 -17.74 11.11 0.70
N LEU A 48 -18.86 10.41 0.46
CA LEU A 48 -19.49 9.56 1.47
C LEU A 48 -18.56 8.44 1.99
N ALA A 49 -17.79 7.82 1.10
CA ALA A 49 -16.82 6.79 1.50
C ALA A 49 -15.66 7.37 2.33
N LEU A 50 -15.19 8.58 1.99
CA LEU A 50 -14.13 9.27 2.74
C LEU A 50 -14.59 9.69 4.14
N GLU A 51 -15.84 10.15 4.29
CA GLU A 51 -16.47 10.43 5.58
C GLU A 51 -16.56 9.15 6.44
N GLN A 52 -17.03 8.04 5.86
CA GLN A 52 -17.09 6.77 6.57
C GLN A 52 -15.71 6.25 6.95
N HIS A 53 -14.73 6.36 6.06
CA HIS A 53 -13.35 5.97 6.32
C HIS A 53 -12.75 6.80 7.46
N ARG A 54 -12.98 8.11 7.45
CA ARG A 54 -12.56 9.03 8.52
C ARG A 54 -13.15 8.62 9.87
N ALA A 55 -14.45 8.34 9.92
CA ALA A 55 -15.13 8.01 11.16
C ALA A 55 -14.83 6.59 11.69
N LYS A 56 -14.59 5.62 10.81
CA LYS A 56 -14.49 4.19 11.19
C LYS A 56 -13.07 3.63 11.15
N GLU A 57 -12.24 4.05 10.19
CA GLU A 57 -10.96 3.41 9.90
C GLU A 57 -9.78 4.21 10.46
N LEU A 58 -9.79 5.55 10.36
CA LEU A 58 -8.75 6.37 10.99
C LEU A 58 -8.60 6.12 12.50
N PRO A 59 -9.66 5.94 13.31
CA PRO A 59 -9.51 5.61 14.73
C PRO A 59 -8.80 4.28 14.98
N LYS A 60 -9.00 3.27 14.09
CA LYS A 60 -8.30 1.99 14.18
C LYS A 60 -6.82 2.15 13.87
N ILE A 61 -6.48 2.88 12.82
CA ILE A 61 -5.09 3.18 12.44
C ILE A 61 -4.40 3.96 13.58
N HIS A 62 -5.07 4.98 14.11
CA HIS A 62 -4.58 5.78 15.23
C HIS A 62 -4.27 4.92 16.46
N ARG A 63 -5.17 4.00 16.83
CA ARG A 63 -4.95 3.07 17.95
C ARG A 63 -3.78 2.13 17.67
N LEU A 64 -3.69 1.57 16.47
CA LEU A 64 -2.62 0.64 16.10
C LEU A 64 -1.24 1.32 16.12
N ILE A 65 -1.16 2.60 15.72
CA ILE A 65 0.07 3.39 15.87
C ILE A 65 0.39 3.60 17.36
N SER A 66 -0.61 3.86 18.21
CA SER A 66 -0.40 3.97 19.66
C SER A 66 0.16 2.70 20.28
N GLU A 67 -0.35 1.53 19.89
CA GLU A 67 0.17 0.22 20.32
C GLU A 67 1.62 0.05 19.89
N LEU A 68 1.93 0.37 18.61
CA LEU A 68 3.28 0.28 18.08
C LEU A 68 4.25 1.19 18.84
N GLN A 69 3.84 2.42 19.16
CA GLN A 69 4.67 3.35 19.93
C GLN A 69 5.02 2.81 21.31
N ALA A 70 4.06 2.23 22.03
CA ALA A 70 4.31 1.64 23.34
C ALA A 70 5.27 0.44 23.25
N ASP A 71 5.08 -0.43 22.26
CA ASP A 71 5.97 -1.58 22.05
C ASP A 71 7.39 -1.18 21.63
N LEU A 72 7.55 -0.03 20.94
CA LEU A 72 8.84 0.51 20.51
C LEU A 72 9.70 1.08 21.64
N GLU A 73 9.19 1.18 22.88
CA GLU A 73 10.02 1.51 24.06
C GLU A 73 11.15 0.50 24.29
N LYS A 74 11.03 -0.70 23.71
CA LYS A 74 12.07 -1.72 23.68
C LYS A 74 12.24 -2.27 22.27
N PRO A 75 13.40 -2.85 21.95
CA PRO A 75 13.58 -3.51 20.66
C PRO A 75 12.54 -4.64 20.45
N LEU A 76 11.78 -4.54 19.36
CA LEU A 76 10.70 -5.45 19.00
C LEU A 76 11.22 -6.87 18.76
N THR A 77 10.43 -7.85 19.16
CA THR A 77 10.67 -9.26 18.83
C THR A 77 10.30 -9.55 17.37
N PHE A 78 10.77 -10.67 16.83
CA PHE A 78 10.34 -11.15 15.51
C PHE A 78 8.81 -11.28 15.41
N GLN A 79 8.17 -11.81 16.46
CA GLN A 79 6.73 -12.01 16.48
C GLN A 79 5.96 -10.69 16.52
N GLN A 80 6.46 -9.67 17.23
CA GLN A 80 5.85 -8.34 17.19
C GLN A 80 5.95 -7.71 15.79
N ILE A 81 7.12 -7.78 15.13
CA ILE A 81 7.29 -7.28 13.75
C ILE A 81 6.30 -7.99 12.79
N LYS A 82 6.20 -9.31 12.88
CA LYS A 82 5.24 -10.11 12.11
C LYS A 82 3.80 -9.70 12.42
N SER A 83 3.45 -9.55 13.69
CA SER A 83 2.10 -9.17 14.14
C SER A 83 1.70 -7.80 13.59
N TYR A 84 2.56 -6.78 13.73
CA TYR A 84 2.28 -5.44 13.20
C TYR A 84 2.12 -5.46 11.68
N HIS A 85 2.92 -6.25 10.95
CA HIS A 85 2.73 -6.41 9.51
C HIS A 85 1.30 -6.86 9.17
N PHE A 86 0.80 -7.92 9.81
CA PHE A 86 -0.54 -8.42 9.53
C PHE A 86 -1.65 -7.52 10.07
N LYS A 87 -1.47 -6.89 11.24
CA LYS A 87 -2.43 -5.91 11.77
C LYS A 87 -2.61 -4.72 10.82
N PHE A 88 -1.51 -4.12 10.32
CA PHE A 88 -1.61 -3.01 9.37
C PHE A 88 -2.19 -3.46 8.02
N THR A 89 -1.86 -4.67 7.55
CA THR A 89 -2.48 -5.23 6.33
C THR A 89 -3.99 -5.39 6.50
N ALA A 90 -4.46 -5.94 7.63
CA ALA A 90 -5.87 -6.14 7.90
C ALA A 90 -6.64 -4.82 7.96
N VAL A 91 -6.12 -3.82 8.68
CA VAL A 91 -6.73 -2.48 8.72
C VAL A 91 -6.77 -1.84 7.33
N GLY A 92 -5.74 -2.06 6.50
CA GLY A 92 -5.74 -1.61 5.09
C GLY A 92 -6.83 -2.28 4.24
N GLN A 93 -7.09 -3.58 4.43
CA GLN A 93 -8.17 -4.30 3.74
C GLN A 93 -9.56 -3.83 4.22
N GLU A 94 -9.73 -3.61 5.52
CA GLU A 94 -10.96 -3.01 6.08
C GLU A 94 -11.19 -1.61 5.52
N SER A 95 -10.15 -0.78 5.47
CA SER A 95 -10.17 0.54 4.85
C SER A 95 -10.62 0.50 3.40
N ALA A 96 -10.03 -0.39 2.59
CA ALA A 96 -10.46 -0.58 1.21
C ALA A 96 -11.91 -1.08 1.09
N THR A 97 -12.42 -1.84 2.05
CA THR A 97 -13.81 -2.33 2.05
C THR A 97 -14.82 -1.19 2.02
N ILE A 98 -14.53 -0.07 2.71
CA ILE A 98 -15.38 1.13 2.70
C ILE A 98 -15.56 1.69 1.28
N PHE A 99 -14.53 1.62 0.44
CA PHE A 99 -14.54 2.15 -0.93
C PHE A 99 -15.10 1.16 -1.97
N ILE A 100 -15.27 -0.13 -1.63
CA ILE A 100 -15.74 -1.15 -2.56
C ILE A 100 -17.09 -0.79 -3.21
N PRO A 101 -18.12 -0.31 -2.48
CA PRO A 101 -19.39 0.10 -3.10
C PRO A 101 -19.21 1.21 -4.14
N THR A 102 -18.44 2.26 -3.80
CA THR A 102 -18.13 3.40 -4.67
C THR A 102 -17.48 2.96 -5.97
N PHE A 103 -16.38 2.19 -5.89
CA PHE A 103 -15.71 1.69 -7.09
C PHE A 103 -16.55 0.66 -7.85
N SER A 104 -17.32 -0.17 -7.16
CA SER A 104 -18.20 -1.15 -7.81
C SER A 104 -19.30 -0.48 -8.63
N ALA A 105 -19.91 0.60 -8.11
CA ALA A 105 -20.88 1.40 -8.86
C ALA A 105 -20.26 2.05 -10.10
N MET A 106 -19.06 2.65 -9.96
CA MET A 106 -18.32 3.21 -11.09
C MET A 106 -18.04 2.14 -12.15
N LEU A 107 -17.45 1.01 -11.77
CA LEU A 107 -17.12 -0.08 -12.70
C LEU A 107 -18.37 -0.63 -13.40
N ARG A 108 -19.52 -0.73 -12.71
CA ARG A 108 -20.80 -1.13 -13.29
C ARG A 108 -21.33 -0.17 -14.35
N SER A 109 -21.00 1.11 -14.22
CA SER A 109 -21.43 2.15 -15.16
C SER A 109 -20.62 2.15 -16.46
N LEU A 110 -19.44 1.50 -16.49
CA LEU A 110 -18.54 1.53 -17.64
C LEU A 110 -19.14 0.80 -18.84
N ASN A 111 -19.00 1.41 -20.02
CA ASN A 111 -19.28 0.73 -21.29
C ASN A 111 -18.10 -0.18 -21.71
N ALA A 112 -18.25 -0.89 -22.83
CA ALA A 112 -17.22 -1.83 -23.29
C ALA A 112 -15.88 -1.17 -23.66
N SER A 113 -15.92 0.02 -24.27
CA SER A 113 -14.71 0.78 -24.61
C SER A 113 -13.96 1.24 -23.35
N GLN A 114 -14.69 1.80 -22.38
CA GLN A 114 -14.15 2.23 -21.09
C GLN A 114 -13.53 1.07 -20.30
N ARG A 115 -14.18 -0.10 -20.27
CA ARG A 115 -13.61 -1.31 -19.66
C ARG A 115 -12.29 -1.72 -20.32
N ASN A 116 -12.24 -1.70 -21.65
CA ASN A 116 -11.03 -2.06 -22.39
C ASN A 116 -9.90 -1.07 -22.13
N GLN A 117 -10.21 0.23 -22.07
CA GLN A 117 -9.24 1.27 -21.67
C GLN A 117 -8.64 0.96 -20.30
N PHE A 118 -9.49 0.68 -19.30
CA PHE A 118 -9.05 0.36 -17.94
C PHE A 118 -8.13 -0.87 -17.93
N ASN A 119 -8.58 -1.97 -18.53
CA ASN A 119 -7.82 -3.22 -18.58
C ASN A 119 -6.45 -3.03 -19.27
N LYS A 120 -6.43 -2.29 -20.38
CA LYS A 120 -5.21 -2.02 -21.14
C LYS A 120 -4.23 -1.17 -20.34
N LYS A 121 -4.71 -0.18 -19.60
CA LYS A 121 -3.84 0.65 -18.75
C LYS A 121 -3.15 -0.16 -17.66
N ILE A 122 -3.88 -1.05 -16.97
CA ILE A 122 -3.27 -1.93 -15.95
C ILE A 122 -2.19 -2.82 -16.57
N GLU A 123 -2.48 -3.41 -17.73
CA GLU A 123 -1.53 -4.25 -18.46
C GLU A 123 -0.28 -3.47 -18.87
N ASP A 124 -0.44 -2.26 -19.40
CA ASP A 124 0.67 -1.39 -19.80
C ASP A 124 1.54 -0.96 -18.61
N ASP A 125 0.94 -0.67 -17.46
CA ASP A 125 1.68 -0.31 -16.25
C ASP A 125 2.53 -1.49 -15.75
N ILE A 126 1.98 -2.70 -15.75
CA ILE A 126 2.71 -3.92 -15.36
C ILE A 126 3.87 -4.17 -16.33
N GLU A 127 3.60 -4.06 -17.63
CA GLU A 127 4.58 -4.32 -18.68
C GLU A 127 5.70 -3.27 -18.70
N LYS A 128 5.36 -1.98 -18.51
CA LYS A 128 6.34 -0.90 -18.39
C LYS A 128 7.35 -1.18 -17.28
N VAL A 129 6.87 -1.57 -16.08
CA VAL A 129 7.76 -1.91 -14.96
C VAL A 129 8.61 -3.13 -15.31
N ARG A 130 8.06 -4.14 -15.99
CA ARG A 130 8.84 -5.29 -16.46
C ARG A 130 9.97 -4.86 -17.38
N GLN A 131 9.67 -4.03 -18.39
CA GLN A 131 10.61 -3.54 -19.40
C GLN A 131 11.73 -2.66 -18.82
N GLU A 132 11.40 -1.80 -17.86
CA GLU A 132 12.42 -1.01 -17.16
C GLU A 132 13.38 -1.89 -16.35
N ARG A 133 12.90 -3.02 -15.82
CA ARG A 133 13.70 -3.92 -14.99
C ARG A 133 14.56 -4.89 -15.79
N VAL A 134 14.09 -5.43 -16.91
CA VAL A 134 14.91 -6.36 -17.73
C VAL A 134 16.16 -5.71 -18.32
N LYS A 135 16.19 -4.37 -18.43
CA LYS A 135 17.35 -3.60 -18.90
C LYS A 135 18.49 -3.50 -17.87
N LEU A 136 18.26 -3.89 -16.61
CA LEU A 136 19.21 -3.74 -15.52
C LEU A 136 19.84 -5.09 -15.15
N THR A 137 21.14 -5.09 -14.86
CA THR A 137 21.81 -6.24 -14.24
C THR A 137 21.29 -6.46 -12.80
N THR A 138 21.46 -7.67 -12.26
CA THR A 138 21.09 -7.98 -10.87
C THR A 138 21.74 -7.00 -9.88
N GLU A 139 23.01 -6.68 -10.06
CA GLU A 139 23.72 -5.72 -9.21
C GLU A 139 23.11 -4.31 -9.30
N GLN A 140 22.79 -3.84 -10.50
CA GLN A 140 22.13 -2.54 -10.70
C GLN A 140 20.74 -2.51 -10.04
N LYS A 141 19.97 -3.60 -10.14
CA LYS A 141 18.66 -3.73 -9.48
C LYS A 141 18.80 -3.65 -7.97
N ILE A 142 19.76 -4.37 -7.37
CA ILE A 142 20.01 -4.36 -5.92
C ILE A 142 20.46 -2.97 -5.48
N LYS A 143 21.39 -2.33 -6.20
CA LYS A 143 21.88 -0.99 -5.89
C LYS A 143 20.76 0.04 -5.93
N LYS A 144 19.99 0.09 -7.02
CA LYS A 144 18.84 1.01 -7.15
C LYS A 144 17.85 0.79 -6.01
N ARG A 145 17.49 -0.47 -5.76
CA ARG A 145 16.50 -0.79 -4.72
C ARG A 145 17.00 -0.49 -3.31
N SER A 146 18.29 -0.71 -3.04
CA SER A 146 18.93 -0.37 -1.76
C SER A 146 18.90 1.14 -1.51
N LEU A 147 19.21 1.95 -2.53
CA LEU A 147 19.12 3.41 -2.43
C LEU A 147 17.68 3.87 -2.13
N ASP A 148 16.68 3.30 -2.80
CA ASP A 148 15.27 3.60 -2.53
C ASP A 148 14.90 3.25 -1.07
N LEU A 149 15.29 2.06 -0.60
CA LEU A 149 15.03 1.62 0.78
C LEU A 149 15.74 2.50 1.81
N GLN A 150 16.98 2.92 1.52
CA GLN A 150 17.75 3.83 2.39
C GLN A 150 17.15 5.23 2.44
N ALA A 151 16.73 5.79 1.31
CA ALA A 151 16.05 7.08 1.28
C ALA A 151 14.78 7.02 2.15
N LYS A 152 13.96 5.98 1.95
CA LYS A 152 12.74 5.77 2.73
C LYS A 152 13.01 5.55 4.21
N ALA A 153 14.01 4.76 4.59
CA ALA A 153 14.35 4.56 5.98
C ALA A 153 14.90 5.84 6.64
N LYS A 154 15.62 6.69 5.88
CA LYS A 154 16.15 7.97 6.38
C LYS A 154 15.03 8.91 6.83
N ASP A 155 13.91 8.92 6.09
CA ASP A 155 12.77 9.77 6.42
C ASP A 155 12.08 9.38 7.75
N TRP A 156 12.29 8.14 8.23
CA TRP A 156 11.72 7.63 9.49
C TRP A 156 12.71 7.57 10.64
N LEU A 157 13.97 7.31 10.33
CA LEU A 157 15.02 7.02 11.31
C LEU A 157 16.10 8.11 11.35
N GLY A 158 16.01 9.13 10.51
CA GLY A 158 17.08 10.09 10.31
C GLY A 158 18.32 9.47 9.64
N SER A 159 19.50 10.00 9.95
CA SER A 159 20.76 9.52 9.35
C SER A 159 21.02 8.04 9.63
N LEU A 160 21.30 7.26 8.57
CA LEU A 160 21.52 5.82 8.66
C LEU A 160 23.00 5.46 8.83
N THR A 161 23.27 4.55 9.77
CA THR A 161 24.61 3.96 9.98
C THR A 161 25.00 2.99 8.87
N THR A 162 26.29 2.67 8.76
CA THR A 162 26.79 1.66 7.79
C THR A 162 26.11 0.31 7.98
N LYS A 163 25.90 -0.12 9.23
CA LYS A 163 25.18 -1.36 9.56
C LYS A 163 23.75 -1.35 9.03
N GLN A 164 23.02 -0.25 9.23
CA GLN A 164 21.64 -0.09 8.75
C GLN A 164 21.55 -0.09 7.22
N ARG A 165 22.49 0.57 6.53
CA ARG A 165 22.57 0.53 5.06
C ARG A 165 22.85 -0.88 4.53
N GLY A 166 23.71 -1.63 5.22
CA GLY A 166 23.95 -3.04 4.93
C GLY A 166 22.67 -3.89 5.03
N LEU A 167 21.92 -3.75 6.12
CA LEU A 167 20.62 -4.43 6.31
C LEU A 167 19.61 -4.09 5.20
N LEU A 168 19.54 -2.83 4.79
CA LEU A 168 18.64 -2.41 3.70
C LEU A 168 19.09 -2.92 2.33
N THR A 169 20.39 -3.15 2.15
CA THR A 169 20.96 -3.77 0.95
C THR A 169 20.66 -5.27 0.91
N GLU A 170 20.74 -5.95 2.06
CA GLU A 170 20.31 -7.34 2.24
C GLU A 170 18.83 -7.50 1.86
N LEU A 171 17.95 -6.62 2.38
CA LEU A 171 16.54 -6.60 2.00
C LEU A 171 16.31 -6.33 0.51
N ALA A 172 17.09 -5.42 -0.10
CA ALA A 172 17.04 -5.18 -1.54
C ALA A 172 17.39 -6.46 -2.33
N GLY A 173 18.40 -7.20 -1.88
CA GLY A 173 18.77 -8.51 -2.43
C GLY A 173 17.59 -9.48 -2.43
N TYR A 174 16.94 -9.67 -1.29
CA TYR A 174 15.76 -10.54 -1.18
C TYR A 174 14.61 -10.08 -2.10
N GLN A 175 14.41 -8.78 -2.26
CA GLN A 175 13.36 -8.25 -3.15
C GLN A 175 13.66 -8.44 -4.63
N VAL A 176 14.94 -8.38 -5.03
CA VAL A 176 15.37 -8.66 -6.41
C VAL A 176 15.30 -10.16 -6.71
N GLU A 177 15.70 -11.01 -5.77
CA GLU A 177 15.55 -12.46 -5.87
C GLU A 177 14.07 -12.87 -6.06
N MET A 178 13.17 -12.22 -5.32
CA MET A 178 11.72 -12.49 -5.35
C MET A 178 10.97 -11.81 -6.50
N GLU A 179 11.67 -11.06 -7.37
CA GLU A 179 11.06 -10.33 -8.47
C GLU A 179 10.16 -11.19 -9.38
N PRO A 180 10.55 -12.42 -9.80
CA PRO A 180 9.69 -13.28 -10.61
C PRO A 180 8.36 -13.60 -9.92
N THR A 181 8.41 -13.97 -8.64
CA THR A 181 7.22 -14.23 -7.82
C THR A 181 6.34 -12.99 -7.72
N PHE A 182 6.94 -11.81 -7.52
CA PHE A 182 6.20 -10.56 -7.44
C PHE A 182 5.51 -10.17 -8.75
N PHE A 183 6.09 -10.52 -9.90
CA PHE A 183 5.43 -10.36 -11.20
C PHE A 183 4.32 -11.38 -11.39
N SER A 184 4.50 -12.63 -10.96
CA SER A 184 3.44 -13.65 -11.00
C SER A 184 2.19 -13.21 -10.22
N VAL A 185 2.36 -12.62 -9.03
CA VAL A 185 1.23 -12.03 -8.26
C VAL A 185 0.50 -10.96 -9.05
N ARG A 186 1.22 -10.05 -9.71
CA ARG A 186 0.60 -8.98 -10.53
C ARG A 186 -0.10 -9.53 -11.77
N GLN A 187 0.46 -10.55 -12.41
CA GLN A 187 -0.14 -11.21 -13.57
C GLN A 187 -1.42 -11.96 -13.20
N HIS A 188 -1.44 -12.68 -12.07
CA HIS A 188 -2.66 -13.30 -11.58
C HIS A 188 -3.73 -12.27 -11.23
N PHE A 189 -3.36 -11.17 -10.55
CA PHE A 189 -4.29 -10.06 -10.33
C PHE A 189 -4.89 -9.54 -11.65
N LEU A 190 -4.06 -9.30 -12.68
CA LEU A 190 -4.55 -8.83 -13.98
C LEU A 190 -5.49 -9.85 -14.64
N SER A 191 -5.19 -11.14 -14.53
CA SER A 191 -6.04 -12.21 -15.03
C SER A 191 -7.39 -12.23 -14.33
N ASP A 192 -7.40 -12.22 -13.00
CA ASP A 192 -8.62 -12.22 -12.19
C ASP A 192 -9.45 -10.96 -12.44
N TRP A 193 -8.78 -9.80 -12.55
CA TRP A 193 -9.40 -8.54 -12.91
C TRP A 193 -10.08 -8.61 -14.29
N LYS A 194 -9.36 -9.07 -15.32
CA LYS A 194 -9.89 -9.20 -16.69
C LYS A 194 -11.06 -10.19 -16.76
N ALA A 195 -11.05 -11.25 -15.93
CA ALA A 195 -12.16 -12.20 -15.83
C ALA A 195 -13.38 -11.62 -15.09
N LEU A 196 -13.15 -10.75 -14.11
CA LEU A 196 -14.19 -10.11 -13.30
C LEU A 196 -14.93 -9.00 -14.06
N MET A 197 -14.23 -8.16 -14.83
CA MET A 197 -14.82 -6.97 -15.46
C MET A 197 -16.02 -7.24 -16.40
N PRO A 198 -16.04 -8.31 -17.22
CA PRO A 198 -17.22 -8.67 -18.02
C PRO A 198 -18.45 -9.00 -17.17
N GLN A 199 -18.25 -9.41 -15.92
CA GLN A 199 -19.32 -9.79 -14.99
C GLN A 199 -19.83 -8.61 -14.15
N GLN A 200 -19.53 -7.36 -14.51
CA GLN A 200 -19.86 -6.18 -13.69
C GLN A 200 -21.32 -6.09 -13.24
N ARG A 201 -22.26 -6.59 -14.05
CA ARG A 201 -23.71 -6.57 -13.77
C ARG A 201 -24.18 -7.73 -12.88
N SER A 202 -23.32 -8.69 -12.55
CA SER A 202 -23.70 -9.80 -11.68
C SER A 202 -23.95 -9.32 -10.24
N THR A 203 -24.83 -10.03 -9.54
CA THR A 203 -25.08 -9.79 -8.11
C THR A 203 -23.86 -10.07 -7.25
N GLN A 204 -22.94 -10.91 -7.72
CA GLN A 204 -21.70 -11.30 -7.01
C GLN A 204 -20.53 -10.34 -7.27
N PHE A 205 -20.62 -9.44 -8.26
CA PHE A 205 -19.50 -8.61 -8.71
C PHE A 205 -18.82 -7.82 -7.59
N GLN A 206 -19.60 -7.19 -6.72
CA GLN A 206 -19.05 -6.38 -5.62
C GLN A 206 -18.28 -7.24 -4.61
N GLN A 207 -18.78 -8.44 -4.30
CA GLN A 207 -18.11 -9.36 -3.39
C GLN A 207 -16.81 -9.88 -4.01
N GLN A 208 -16.83 -10.22 -5.30
CA GLN A 208 -15.63 -10.68 -5.99
C GLN A 208 -14.59 -9.55 -6.14
N LEU A 209 -15.04 -8.32 -6.40
CA LEU A 209 -14.17 -7.14 -6.42
C LEU A 209 -13.48 -6.94 -5.06
N LYS A 210 -14.24 -7.08 -3.96
CA LYS A 210 -13.68 -7.02 -2.60
C LYS A 210 -12.57 -8.05 -2.42
N ILE A 211 -12.81 -9.31 -2.80
CA ILE A 211 -11.82 -10.39 -2.69
C ILE A 211 -10.56 -10.06 -3.51
N THR A 212 -10.72 -9.67 -4.77
CA THR A 212 -9.61 -9.32 -5.66
C THR A 212 -8.78 -8.15 -5.13
N VAL A 213 -9.42 -7.10 -4.62
CA VAL A 213 -8.74 -5.95 -4.00
C VAL A 213 -8.04 -6.36 -2.71
N HIS A 214 -8.67 -7.16 -1.85
CA HIS A 214 -8.08 -7.62 -0.59
C HIS A 214 -6.82 -8.46 -0.81
N GLN A 215 -6.85 -9.38 -1.77
CA GLN A 215 -5.70 -10.20 -2.15
C GLN A 215 -4.56 -9.34 -2.69
N LEU A 216 -4.87 -8.38 -3.58
CA LEU A 216 -3.86 -7.45 -4.09
C LEU A 216 -3.22 -6.65 -2.95
N LEU A 217 -4.03 -6.16 -2.00
CA LEU A 217 -3.55 -5.33 -0.90
C LEU A 217 -2.65 -6.10 0.08
N ALA A 218 -3.08 -7.29 0.48
CA ALA A 218 -2.27 -8.18 1.31
C ALA A 218 -1.09 -8.81 0.54
N PHE A 219 -1.05 -8.62 -0.78
CA PHE A 219 -0.09 -9.24 -1.68
C PHE A 219 -0.12 -10.77 -1.56
N GLU A 220 -1.32 -11.31 -1.39
CA GLU A 220 -1.62 -12.73 -1.26
C GLU A 220 -1.83 -13.37 -2.63
N ASN A 221 -1.37 -14.61 -2.76
CA ASN A 221 -1.58 -15.42 -3.95
C ASN A 221 -1.41 -16.89 -3.56
N PRO A 222 -2.49 -17.69 -3.54
CA PRO A 222 -2.43 -19.09 -3.12
C PRO A 222 -1.43 -19.94 -3.91
N LYS A 223 -1.13 -19.57 -5.17
CA LYS A 223 -0.21 -20.32 -6.03
C LYS A 223 1.26 -20.13 -5.65
N VAL A 224 1.61 -19.08 -4.90
CA VAL A 224 3.00 -18.75 -4.50
C VAL A 224 3.09 -18.39 -3.02
N GLU A 225 2.16 -18.90 -2.20
CA GLU A 225 2.04 -18.58 -0.78
C GLU A 225 3.31 -18.95 0.01
N LYS A 226 3.93 -20.08 -0.34
CA LYS A 226 5.15 -20.56 0.33
C LYS A 226 6.33 -19.62 0.08
N GLU A 227 6.52 -19.18 -1.15
CA GLU A 227 7.57 -18.24 -1.56
C GLU A 227 7.36 -16.87 -0.93
N LEU A 228 6.11 -16.39 -0.88
CA LEU A 228 5.75 -15.15 -0.20
C LEU A 228 6.00 -15.23 1.30
N THR A 229 5.62 -16.34 1.94
CA THR A 229 5.88 -16.58 3.38
C THR A 229 7.36 -16.61 3.68
N PHE A 230 8.15 -17.31 2.84
CA PHE A 230 9.61 -17.34 2.95
C PHE A 230 10.22 -15.94 2.85
N TYR A 231 9.81 -15.15 1.86
CA TYR A 231 10.24 -13.76 1.72
C TYR A 231 9.84 -12.90 2.92
N LEU A 232 8.60 -13.02 3.40
CA LEU A 232 8.12 -12.24 4.55
C LEU A 232 8.93 -12.55 5.81
N ASN A 233 9.25 -13.81 6.08
CA ASN A 233 10.09 -14.18 7.22
C ASN A 233 11.49 -13.56 7.14
N ARG A 234 12.14 -13.58 5.97
CA ARG A 234 13.43 -12.90 5.75
C ARG A 234 13.32 -11.39 5.96
N ARG A 235 12.26 -10.78 5.43
CA ARG A 235 11.98 -9.36 5.63
C ARG A 235 11.79 -9.03 7.12
N PHE A 236 11.03 -9.84 7.86
CA PHE A 236 10.77 -9.59 9.28
C PHE A 236 12.05 -9.70 10.11
N ASP A 237 12.95 -10.62 9.81
CA ASP A 237 14.24 -10.67 10.49
C ASP A 237 15.10 -9.42 10.20
N VAL A 238 15.17 -8.96 8.95
CA VAL A 238 15.88 -7.71 8.62
C VAL A 238 15.26 -6.51 9.34
N MET A 239 13.93 -6.40 9.38
CA MET A 239 13.23 -5.32 10.10
C MET A 239 13.49 -5.38 11.61
N ARG A 240 13.52 -6.57 12.20
CA ARG A 240 13.88 -6.78 13.60
C ARG A 240 15.33 -6.33 13.86
N ARG A 241 16.28 -6.76 13.03
CA ARG A 241 17.70 -6.35 13.13
C ARG A 241 17.88 -4.85 12.94
N LEU A 242 17.09 -4.23 12.08
CA LEU A 242 17.09 -2.78 11.87
C LEU A 242 16.58 -2.06 13.12
N ASN A 243 15.45 -2.50 13.68
CA ASN A 243 14.90 -1.97 14.93
C ASN A 243 15.86 -2.14 16.12
N HIS A 244 16.54 -3.28 16.24
CA HIS A 244 17.57 -3.51 17.26
C HIS A 244 18.85 -2.69 17.06
N SER A 245 18.99 -2.02 15.92
CA SER A 245 20.15 -1.18 15.61
C SER A 245 19.89 0.32 15.75
N LEU A 246 18.69 0.71 16.18
CA LEU A 246 18.35 2.11 16.38
C LEU A 246 19.15 2.68 17.56
N SER A 247 19.71 3.87 17.39
CA SER A 247 20.19 4.65 18.54
C SER A 247 19.03 5.36 19.22
N ASP A 248 19.25 5.86 20.43
CA ASP A 248 18.26 6.61 21.19
C ASP A 248 17.71 7.80 20.39
N ASN A 249 18.59 8.56 19.71
CA ASN A 249 18.17 9.68 18.84
C ASN A 249 17.27 9.22 17.68
N GLN A 250 17.54 8.05 17.08
CA GLN A 250 16.70 7.53 15.99
C GLN A 250 15.34 7.03 16.52
N LEU A 251 15.33 6.44 17.72
CA LEU A 251 14.11 6.01 18.38
C LEU A 251 13.25 7.22 18.75
N GLU A 252 13.84 8.26 19.34
CA GLU A 252 13.16 9.52 19.66
C GLU A 252 12.58 10.17 18.39
N HIS A 253 13.35 10.24 17.31
CA HIS A 253 12.88 10.77 16.04
C HIS A 253 11.67 9.97 15.48
N LEU A 254 11.76 8.63 15.50
CA LEU A 254 10.67 7.76 15.08
C LEU A 254 9.42 7.96 15.94
N GLN A 255 9.57 8.04 17.27
CA GLN A 255 8.48 8.30 18.20
C GLN A 255 7.82 9.66 17.96
N GLY A 256 8.62 10.70 17.66
CA GLY A 256 8.13 12.02 17.28
C GLY A 256 7.26 11.98 16.02
N LEU A 257 7.74 11.33 14.95
CA LEU A 257 6.98 11.17 13.71
C LEU A 257 5.66 10.42 13.91
N LEU A 258 5.67 9.32 14.68
CA LEU A 258 4.46 8.56 14.98
C LEU A 258 3.46 9.38 15.82
N THR A 259 3.96 10.22 16.72
CA THR A 259 3.14 11.14 17.53
C THR A 259 2.47 12.20 16.66
N ASP A 260 3.23 12.82 15.75
CA ASP A 260 2.68 13.83 14.84
C ASP A 260 1.65 13.22 13.90
N LEU A 261 1.94 12.05 13.32
CA LEU A 261 1.00 11.28 12.51
C LEU A 261 -0.33 11.04 13.24
N ARG A 262 -0.27 10.64 14.51
CA ARG A 262 -1.46 10.45 15.35
C ARG A 262 -2.20 11.74 15.65
N LYS A 263 -1.51 12.84 15.92
CA LYS A 263 -2.14 14.15 16.16
C LYS A 263 -2.96 14.59 14.94
N ASP A 264 -2.44 14.40 13.74
CA ASP A 264 -3.18 14.80 12.53
C ASP A 264 -4.30 13.84 12.18
N MET A 265 -4.14 12.53 12.41
CA MET A 265 -5.26 11.60 12.36
C MET A 265 -6.36 11.98 13.36
N ALA A 266 -6.01 12.35 14.60
CA ALA A 266 -6.98 12.78 15.61
C ALA A 266 -7.75 14.02 15.16
N LYS A 267 -7.08 15.01 14.57
CA LYS A 267 -7.76 16.17 13.96
C LYS A 267 -8.73 15.74 12.87
N LEU A 268 -8.28 14.89 11.93
CA LEU A 268 -9.12 14.38 10.86
C LEU A 268 -10.33 13.61 11.41
N ILE A 269 -10.19 12.82 12.47
CA ILE A 269 -11.30 12.07 13.08
C ILE A 269 -12.39 12.99 13.63
N HIS A 270 -12.04 14.21 14.05
CA HIS A 270 -12.94 15.17 14.68
C HIS A 270 -13.39 16.31 13.75
N GLU A 271 -13.08 16.22 12.44
CA GLU A 271 -13.58 17.11 11.37
C GLU A 271 -14.85 16.59 10.71
#